data_AF-A0A1V5MTG0-F1
#
_entry.id   AF-A0A1V5MTG0-F1
#
_cell.length_a   1.000
_cell.length_b   1.000
_cell.length_c   1.000
_cell.angle_alpha   90.00
_cell.angle_beta   90.00
_cell.angle_gamma   90.00
#
_symmetry.space_group_name_H-M   'P 1'
#
loop_
_entity.id
_entity.type
_entity.pdbx_description
1 polymer ?
#
loop_
_entity_poly.entity_id
_entity_poly.type
_entity_poly.pdbx_seq_one_letter_code
_entity_poly.pdbx_strand_id
1 'polypeptide(L)'
;MFDRHHRLCGALTGGDSGGETGCDSVYVGDFFFRFHKAWDQFPDSTKQLKYWLAPGLSDTSRQVIAIDGLDPYASNPARRLTNILPTDSLGILRLNAPERGPLVGQNSLGTTQYAEQYSASQPSMIHGIYLMAAKGTYNIKAPITVKVHAGGSSPGVLLAKAILNPTYKDYLSGRFASVFQTHFGQAENYLRFNKPISVGTDFFVTYQVDNNLESVNDSFFVYTAIRPSGAAHSAWYLSHQSWQPLTEHPNQPVSTALWIEPLLMADTITQPGDTLTEPDTIEVSSPVIVYARQEQKAYLYFPVEWTNTCSIEVYNLAGQRSLHLLVDPPVATLMLGTLKQGLYLIRISDGSRLAFLKLLIPSNP
;
A
#
# COMPACT_ATOMS: atom_id res chain seq x y z
N MET A 1 20.23 18.83 13.11
CA MET A 1 21.54 19.31 12.65
C MET A 1 22.45 18.11 12.42
N PHE A 2 23.14 18.08 11.29
CA PHE A 2 24.05 17.00 10.92
C PHE A 2 25.46 17.55 10.69
N ASP A 3 26.49 16.75 10.98
CA ASP A 3 27.86 17.07 10.59
C ASP A 3 28.11 16.80 9.09
N ARG A 4 29.33 17.05 8.62
CA ARG A 4 29.73 16.81 7.22
C ARG A 4 29.70 15.33 6.79
N HIS A 5 29.54 14.40 7.72
CA HIS A 5 29.42 12.97 7.48
C HIS A 5 27.97 12.48 7.68
N HIS A 6 27.00 13.40 7.70
CA HIS A 6 25.58 13.11 7.89
C HIS A 6 25.21 12.49 9.25
N ARG A 7 26.00 12.76 10.30
CA ARG A 7 25.73 12.27 11.65
C ARG A 7 25.03 13.31 12.50
N LEU A 8 24.06 12.87 13.30
CA LEU A 8 23.30 13.74 14.18
C LEU A 8 24.23 14.41 15.21
N CYS A 9 24.25 15.74 15.25
CA CYS A 9 25.06 16.51 16.21
C CYS A 9 24.23 17.46 17.08
N GLY A 10 22.92 17.54 16.84
CA GLY A 10 21.97 18.31 17.63
C GLY A 10 20.57 18.36 17.02
N ALA A 11 19.56 18.77 17.78
CA ALA A 11 18.22 19.09 17.28
C ALA A 11 17.81 20.51 17.65
N LEU A 12 16.90 21.08 16.85
CA LEU A 12 16.45 22.46 16.95
C LEU A 12 15.81 22.70 18.32
N THR A 13 16.28 23.71 19.04
CA THR A 13 15.67 24.17 20.30
C THR A 13 14.83 25.42 20.11
N GLY A 14 15.09 26.18 19.04
CA GLY A 14 14.41 27.44 18.72
C GLY A 14 15.37 28.40 18.02
N GLY A 15 14.87 29.55 17.59
CA GLY A 15 15.66 30.54 16.87
C GLY A 15 14.78 31.47 16.06
N ASP A 16 15.42 32.38 15.33
CA ASP A 16 14.75 33.40 14.52
C ASP A 16 15.39 33.50 13.13
N SER A 17 15.51 32.35 12.45
CA SER A 17 16.04 32.27 11.08
C SER A 17 15.15 32.97 10.02
N GLY A 18 14.08 33.67 10.42
CA GLY A 18 13.13 34.29 9.50
C GLY A 18 12.68 35.71 9.84
N GLY A 19 12.98 36.25 11.03
CA GLY A 19 12.36 37.48 11.51
C GLY A 19 10.83 37.38 11.61
N GLU A 20 10.16 38.47 11.98
CA GLU A 20 8.69 38.55 12.09
C GLU A 20 7.95 38.31 10.75
N THR A 21 8.65 38.41 9.60
CA THR A 21 8.05 38.35 8.25
C THR A 21 8.38 37.10 7.44
N GLY A 22 9.30 36.24 7.91
CA GLY A 22 9.64 34.98 7.25
C GLY A 22 10.58 35.16 6.04
N CYS A 23 11.69 34.41 6.07
CA CYS A 23 12.69 34.24 5.01
C CYS A 23 13.54 35.47 4.60
N ASP A 24 13.34 36.66 5.19
CA ASP A 24 14.22 37.82 4.94
C ASP A 24 15.53 37.76 5.76
N SER A 25 16.53 38.53 5.33
CA SER A 25 17.93 38.43 5.78
C SER A 25 18.11 38.37 7.30
N VAL A 26 18.71 37.27 7.77
CA VAL A 26 18.85 36.86 9.17
C VAL A 26 19.72 37.81 10.01
N TYR A 27 19.24 38.18 11.20
CA TYR A 27 20.05 38.83 12.25
C TYR A 27 20.49 37.86 13.38
N VAL A 28 19.77 36.75 13.64
CA VAL A 28 20.15 35.72 14.62
C VAL A 28 19.77 34.33 14.09
N GLY A 29 20.74 33.44 13.92
CA GLY A 29 20.48 32.07 13.42
C GLY A 29 19.77 31.17 14.44
N ASP A 30 19.37 29.98 13.99
CA ASP A 30 18.79 28.95 14.86
C ASP A 30 19.76 28.36 15.88
N PHE A 31 19.22 28.05 17.06
CA PHE A 31 19.92 27.37 18.14
C PHE A 31 19.52 25.90 18.18
N PHE A 32 20.52 25.05 18.36
CA PHE A 32 20.37 23.61 18.48
C PHE A 32 20.95 23.15 19.81
N PHE A 33 20.31 22.19 20.47
CA PHE A 33 20.98 21.53 21.58
C PHE A 33 22.18 20.78 21.04
N ARG A 34 23.26 20.74 21.82
CA ARG A 34 24.48 20.04 21.42
C ARG A 34 24.35 18.58 21.83
N PHE A 35 24.42 17.64 20.88
CA PHE A 35 24.25 16.22 21.16
C PHE A 35 25.23 15.69 22.23
N HIS A 36 26.49 16.15 22.22
CA HIS A 36 27.47 15.78 23.25
C HIS A 36 27.04 16.19 24.68
N LYS A 37 26.24 17.26 24.86
CA LYS A 37 25.69 17.60 26.19
C LYS A 37 24.55 16.65 26.56
N ALA A 38 23.66 16.36 25.62
CA ALA A 38 22.55 15.43 25.85
C ALA A 38 23.03 13.97 26.06
N TRP A 39 24.28 13.65 25.70
CA TRP A 39 24.85 12.32 25.82
C TRP A 39 24.89 11.83 27.26
N ASP A 40 25.51 12.61 28.18
CA ASP A 40 25.77 12.21 29.57
C ASP A 40 25.91 13.39 30.57
N GLN A 41 25.44 14.59 30.23
CA GLN A 41 25.53 15.75 31.15
C GLN A 41 24.86 15.53 32.51
N PHE A 42 23.80 14.72 32.56
CA PHE A 42 23.06 14.42 33.79
C PHE A 42 23.37 12.99 34.27
N PRO A 43 23.59 12.77 35.58
CA PRO A 43 23.92 11.44 36.11
C PRO A 43 22.75 10.45 36.04
N ASP A 44 21.52 10.95 35.98
CA ASP A 44 20.30 10.14 35.85
C ASP A 44 20.23 9.51 34.45
N SER A 45 20.19 8.18 34.38
CA SER A 45 20.11 7.41 33.13
C SER A 45 18.87 7.74 32.29
N THR A 46 17.79 8.22 32.91
CA THR A 46 16.55 8.61 32.23
C THR A 46 16.63 10.02 31.59
N LYS A 47 17.69 10.78 31.89
CA LYS A 47 17.89 12.18 31.44
C LYS A 47 19.08 12.34 30.51
N GLN A 48 19.54 11.25 29.88
CA GLN A 48 20.69 11.26 29.00
C GLN A 48 20.51 10.24 27.86
N LEU A 49 21.17 10.45 26.73
CA LEU A 49 21.00 9.61 25.54
C LEU A 49 21.88 8.36 25.51
N LYS A 50 23.00 8.36 26.26
CA LYS A 50 24.01 7.28 26.27
C LYS A 50 23.40 5.88 26.44
N TYR A 51 22.51 5.70 27.42
CA TYR A 51 21.92 4.39 27.73
C TYR A 51 20.96 3.86 26.65
N TRP A 52 20.40 4.74 25.83
CA TRP A 52 19.44 4.38 24.79
C TRP A 52 20.11 4.12 23.45
N LEU A 53 21.10 4.94 23.10
CA LEU A 53 21.77 4.91 21.79
C LEU A 53 23.00 4.00 21.79
N ALA A 54 23.56 3.70 22.96
CA ALA A 54 24.69 2.79 23.11
C ALA A 54 24.46 1.76 24.24
N PRO A 55 23.39 0.96 24.18
CA PRO A 55 23.13 -0.06 25.18
C PRO A 55 24.27 -1.09 25.15
N GLY A 56 24.96 -1.27 26.29
CA GLY A 56 26.06 -2.24 26.43
C GLY A 56 27.48 -1.68 26.27
N LEU A 57 27.66 -0.38 26.00
CA LEU A 57 28.98 0.23 26.14
C LEU A 57 29.33 0.39 27.63
N SER A 58 30.42 -0.26 28.05
CA SER A 58 31.02 -0.04 29.38
C SER A 58 31.93 1.19 29.35
N ASP A 59 32.04 1.91 30.46
CA ASP A 59 32.93 3.09 30.58
C ASP A 59 34.42 2.76 30.36
N THR A 60 34.77 1.48 30.35
CA THR A 60 36.12 0.95 30.10
C THR A 60 36.41 0.64 28.62
N SER A 61 35.40 0.57 27.76
CA SER A 61 35.60 0.36 26.32
C SER A 61 35.85 1.68 25.61
N ARG A 62 36.96 1.78 24.87
CA ARG A 62 37.32 2.95 24.05
C ARG A 62 36.10 3.42 23.25
N GLN A 63 35.72 4.66 23.56
CA GLN A 63 34.53 5.41 23.17
C GLN A 63 34.11 5.18 21.72
N VAL A 64 32.88 4.74 21.51
CA VAL A 64 32.17 4.98 20.25
C VAL A 64 31.88 6.48 20.20
N ILE A 65 32.77 7.25 19.58
CA ILE A 65 32.68 8.72 19.45
C ILE A 65 31.73 9.17 18.34
N ALA A 66 31.35 8.26 17.44
CA ALA A 66 30.43 8.47 16.33
C ALA A 66 29.94 7.12 15.79
N ILE A 67 28.71 7.09 15.27
CA ILE A 67 28.13 5.94 14.54
C ILE A 67 27.52 6.51 13.25
N ASP A 68 27.75 5.83 12.12
CA ASP A 68 27.11 6.19 10.86
C ASP A 68 25.66 5.65 10.80
N GLY A 69 24.86 6.17 9.87
CA GLY A 69 23.51 5.65 9.66
C GLY A 69 23.51 4.19 9.22
N LEU A 70 22.52 3.43 9.66
CA LEU A 70 22.25 2.09 9.15
C LEU A 70 21.27 2.19 7.98
N ASP A 71 21.68 1.74 6.80
CA ASP A 71 20.75 1.44 5.72
C ASP A 71 20.31 -0.03 5.84
N PRO A 72 19.05 -0.30 6.27
CA PRO A 72 18.56 -1.66 6.41
C PRO A 72 18.43 -2.40 5.07
N TYR A 73 18.55 -1.71 3.94
CA TYR A 73 18.46 -2.27 2.59
C TYR A 73 19.80 -2.27 1.84
N ALA A 74 20.93 -2.01 2.52
CA ALA A 74 22.24 -1.93 1.86
C ALA A 74 22.62 -3.18 1.03
N SER A 75 22.19 -4.37 1.46
CA SER A 75 22.44 -5.64 0.75
C SER A 75 21.56 -5.85 -0.48
N ASN A 76 20.41 -5.17 -0.58
CA ASN A 76 19.55 -5.18 -1.76
C ASN A 76 18.87 -3.81 -1.91
N PRO A 77 19.60 -2.79 -2.39
CA PRO A 77 19.12 -1.42 -2.44
C PRO A 77 17.87 -1.29 -3.30
N ALA A 78 16.94 -0.48 -2.82
CA ALA A 78 15.71 -0.19 -3.54
C ALA A 78 15.83 1.10 -4.34
N ARG A 79 15.27 1.12 -5.56
CA ARG A 79 15.22 2.29 -6.45
C ARG A 79 13.80 2.59 -6.87
N ARG A 80 13.42 3.86 -6.94
CA ARG A 80 12.14 4.26 -7.54
C ARG A 80 12.27 4.15 -9.06
N LEU A 81 11.28 3.55 -9.70
CA LEU A 81 11.12 3.58 -11.15
C LEU A 81 9.93 4.49 -11.48
N THR A 82 10.08 5.37 -12.46
CA THR A 82 9.04 6.30 -12.89
C THR A 82 9.05 6.41 -14.40
N ASN A 83 7.86 6.52 -15.00
CA ASN A 83 7.73 6.87 -16.41
C ASN A 83 7.53 8.37 -16.61
N ILE A 84 7.53 9.17 -15.53
CA ILE A 84 7.55 10.62 -15.63
C ILE A 84 8.93 11.08 -16.10
N LEU A 85 8.95 11.80 -17.22
CA LEU A 85 10.16 12.34 -17.81
C LEU A 85 10.47 13.71 -17.20
N PRO A 86 11.76 14.12 -17.13
CA PRO A 86 12.12 15.47 -16.69
C PRO A 86 11.49 16.60 -17.53
N THR A 87 11.07 16.29 -18.76
CA THR A 87 10.42 17.21 -19.68
C THR A 87 8.89 17.22 -19.56
N ASP A 88 8.30 16.32 -18.77
CA ASP A 88 6.86 16.27 -18.62
C ASP A 88 6.35 17.45 -17.80
N SER A 89 5.24 18.02 -18.24
CA SER A 89 4.39 18.82 -17.37
C SER A 89 3.42 17.89 -16.64
N LEU A 90 3.24 18.08 -15.34
CA LEU A 90 2.38 17.24 -14.51
C LEU A 90 1.02 17.91 -14.29
N GLY A 91 -0.06 17.14 -14.39
CA GLY A 91 -1.39 17.68 -14.17
C GLY A 91 -2.49 16.63 -14.17
N ILE A 92 -3.73 17.10 -14.28
CA ILE A 92 -4.93 16.26 -14.25
C ILE A 92 -5.57 16.29 -15.63
N LEU A 93 -5.53 15.16 -16.35
CA LEU A 93 -6.31 15.00 -17.56
C LEU A 93 -7.79 14.83 -17.22
N ARG A 94 -8.65 15.66 -17.82
CA ARG A 94 -10.10 15.64 -17.64
C ARG A 94 -10.79 15.29 -18.94
N LEU A 95 -11.93 14.61 -18.82
CA LEU A 95 -12.80 14.33 -19.94
C LEU A 95 -13.43 15.62 -20.47
N ASN A 96 -13.56 15.70 -21.79
CA ASN A 96 -14.28 16.76 -22.48
C ASN A 96 -15.80 16.55 -22.39
N ALA A 97 -16.57 17.65 -22.39
CA ALA A 97 -18.02 17.59 -22.42
C ALA A 97 -18.54 16.80 -23.64
N PRO A 98 -19.63 16.01 -23.51
CA PRO A 98 -20.56 15.96 -22.38
C PRO A 98 -20.08 15.11 -21.19
N GLU A 99 -18.94 14.42 -21.33
CA GLU A 99 -18.40 13.57 -20.28
C GLU A 99 -17.77 14.39 -19.14
N ARG A 100 -17.72 13.79 -17.95
CA ARG A 100 -17.36 14.48 -16.70
C ARG A 100 -16.40 13.66 -15.87
N GLY A 101 -15.50 14.36 -15.19
CA GLY A 101 -14.53 13.80 -14.25
C GLY A 101 -13.11 13.68 -14.82
N PRO A 102 -12.16 13.20 -13.99
CA PRO A 102 -10.81 12.85 -14.43
C PRO A 102 -10.83 11.69 -15.45
N LEU A 103 -9.97 11.76 -16.46
CA LEU A 103 -9.82 10.68 -17.45
C LEU A 103 -9.36 9.37 -16.79
N VAL A 104 -8.49 9.47 -15.78
CA VAL A 104 -7.89 8.33 -15.07
C VAL A 104 -8.38 8.23 -13.62
N GLY A 105 -9.68 8.24 -13.44
CA GLY A 105 -10.31 8.14 -12.12
C GLY A 105 -11.78 7.76 -12.21
N GLN A 106 -12.55 8.10 -11.18
CA GLN A 106 -14.01 8.02 -11.26
C GLN A 106 -14.52 9.07 -12.24
N ASN A 107 -15.34 8.65 -13.20
CA ASN A 107 -15.84 9.50 -14.28
C ASN A 107 -17.15 8.98 -14.86
N SER A 108 -17.81 9.81 -15.68
CA SER A 108 -19.10 9.49 -16.30
C SER A 108 -19.06 8.30 -17.27
N LEU A 109 -17.88 7.87 -17.70
CA LEU A 109 -17.71 6.73 -18.62
C LEU A 109 -17.72 5.38 -17.89
N GLY A 110 -17.75 5.35 -16.56
CA GLY A 110 -17.81 4.10 -15.79
C GLY A 110 -16.53 3.27 -15.83
N THR A 111 -15.41 3.83 -16.29
CA THR A 111 -14.12 3.13 -16.27
C THR A 111 -13.68 2.94 -14.81
N THR A 112 -13.30 1.72 -14.44
CA THR A 112 -13.01 1.35 -13.05
C THR A 112 -11.56 0.98 -12.79
N GLN A 113 -10.76 0.74 -13.83
CA GLN A 113 -9.39 0.26 -13.68
C GLN A 113 -8.44 0.94 -14.68
N TYR A 114 -7.29 1.34 -14.17
CA TYR A 114 -6.23 2.00 -14.91
C TYR A 114 -4.90 1.34 -14.58
N ALA A 115 -3.97 1.34 -15.53
CA ALA A 115 -2.71 0.66 -15.40
C ALA A 115 -1.56 1.50 -15.96
N GLU A 116 -0.39 1.37 -15.34
CA GLU A 116 0.87 1.93 -15.79
C GLU A 116 1.83 0.78 -16.09
N GLN A 117 2.37 0.77 -17.30
CA GLN A 117 3.31 -0.23 -17.78
C GLN A 117 4.74 0.13 -17.39
N TYR A 118 5.54 -0.84 -16.98
CA TYR A 118 6.95 -0.63 -16.68
C TYR A 118 7.81 -1.70 -17.32
N SER A 119 9.00 -1.28 -17.72
CA SER A 119 10.07 -2.20 -18.08
C SER A 119 11.33 -1.87 -17.29
N ALA A 120 12.05 -2.91 -16.88
CA ALA A 120 13.32 -2.83 -16.18
C ALA A 120 14.40 -3.58 -16.97
N SER A 121 15.63 -3.09 -16.88
CA SER A 121 16.77 -3.70 -17.58
C SER A 121 17.19 -5.08 -17.03
N GLN A 122 16.70 -5.44 -15.84
CA GLN A 122 17.00 -6.69 -15.13
C GLN A 122 15.75 -7.17 -14.39
N PRO A 123 15.59 -8.49 -14.18
CA PRO A 123 14.55 -9.04 -13.31
C PRO A 123 14.54 -8.34 -11.95
N SER A 124 13.37 -7.85 -11.55
CA SER A 124 13.20 -7.01 -10.37
C SER A 124 12.08 -7.53 -9.47
N MET A 125 12.12 -7.11 -8.21
CA MET A 125 11.00 -7.25 -7.28
C MET A 125 10.47 -5.89 -6.86
N ILE A 126 9.17 -5.78 -6.62
CA ILE A 126 8.52 -4.58 -6.08
C ILE A 126 8.46 -4.70 -4.55
N HIS A 127 9.08 -3.76 -3.82
CA HIS A 127 8.97 -3.65 -2.36
C HIS A 127 7.71 -2.89 -1.91
N GLY A 128 7.32 -1.91 -2.72
CA GLY A 128 6.19 -1.03 -2.48
C GLY A 128 5.97 -0.12 -3.67
N ILE A 129 4.92 0.69 -3.62
CA ILE A 129 4.48 1.56 -4.71
C ILE A 129 4.15 2.92 -4.12
N TYR A 130 4.68 3.98 -4.71
CA TYR A 130 4.21 5.34 -4.46
C TYR A 130 3.12 5.69 -5.47
N LEU A 131 2.02 6.26 -5.00
CA LEU A 131 0.94 6.81 -5.83
C LEU A 131 0.81 8.30 -5.55
N MET A 132 1.00 9.12 -6.59
CA MET A 132 0.90 10.57 -6.50
C MET A 132 -0.55 10.96 -6.76
N ALA A 133 -1.39 10.78 -5.74
CA ALA A 133 -2.81 11.05 -5.82
C ALA A 133 -3.05 12.56 -5.95
N ALA A 134 -3.69 12.98 -7.03
CA ALA A 134 -4.17 14.37 -7.16
C ALA A 134 -5.41 14.59 -6.28
N LYS A 135 -6.23 13.55 -6.13
CA LYS A 135 -7.28 13.47 -5.12
C LYS A 135 -7.36 12.05 -4.56
N GLY A 136 -7.63 11.95 -3.27
CA GLY A 136 -7.77 10.69 -2.57
C GLY A 136 -8.59 10.88 -1.31
N THR A 137 -9.72 10.19 -1.22
CA THR A 137 -10.57 10.15 -0.04
C THR A 137 -10.80 8.70 0.36
N TYR A 138 -10.46 8.34 1.59
CA TYR A 138 -10.63 6.97 2.05
C TYR A 138 -12.11 6.64 2.23
N ASN A 139 -12.55 5.54 1.64
CA ASN A 139 -13.90 5.02 1.80
C ASN A 139 -13.86 3.49 1.94
N ILE A 140 -14.21 2.99 3.11
CA ILE A 140 -14.21 1.54 3.39
C ILE A 140 -15.20 0.75 2.53
N LYS A 141 -16.26 1.40 2.03
CA LYS A 141 -17.25 0.76 1.13
C LYS A 141 -16.77 0.72 -0.32
N ALA A 142 -15.78 1.54 -0.65
CA ALA A 142 -15.25 1.75 -1.99
C ALA A 142 -13.71 1.90 -1.93
N PRO A 143 -12.98 0.89 -1.43
CA PRO A 143 -11.55 1.00 -1.22
C PRO A 143 -10.81 1.07 -2.56
N ILE A 144 -9.74 1.87 -2.60
CA ILE A 144 -8.85 1.90 -3.76
C ILE A 144 -7.94 0.69 -3.67
N THR A 145 -8.03 -0.21 -4.65
CA THR A 145 -7.22 -1.43 -4.70
C THR A 145 -6.11 -1.24 -5.71
N VAL A 146 -4.86 -1.35 -5.28
CA VAL A 146 -3.68 -1.36 -6.13
C VAL A 146 -3.29 -2.80 -6.42
N LYS A 147 -2.95 -3.12 -7.66
CA LYS A 147 -2.57 -4.46 -8.11
C LYS A 147 -1.28 -4.40 -8.90
N VAL A 148 -0.60 -5.53 -8.95
CA VAL A 148 0.60 -5.76 -9.77
C VAL A 148 0.30 -6.93 -10.69
N HIS A 149 0.57 -6.77 -11.98
CA HIS A 149 0.37 -7.81 -12.99
C HIS A 149 1.68 -8.12 -13.71
N ALA A 150 1.82 -9.37 -14.16
CA ALA A 150 2.89 -9.75 -15.05
C ALA A 150 2.82 -8.95 -16.36
N GLY A 151 3.99 -8.72 -16.96
CA GLY A 151 4.15 -8.03 -18.24
C GLY A 151 3.65 -8.82 -19.44
N GLY A 152 3.76 -8.21 -20.61
CA GLY A 152 3.26 -8.69 -21.89
C GLY A 152 2.76 -7.55 -22.77
N SER A 153 1.97 -7.89 -23.78
CA SER A 153 1.33 -6.89 -24.65
C SER A 153 0.24 -6.06 -23.93
N SER A 154 -0.19 -6.51 -22.75
CA SER A 154 -1.15 -5.85 -21.86
C SER A 154 -0.98 -6.45 -20.44
N PRO A 155 -1.61 -5.87 -19.39
CA PRO A 155 -1.56 -6.45 -18.05
C PRO A 155 -1.98 -7.92 -18.02
N GLY A 156 -1.06 -8.79 -17.64
CA GLY A 156 -1.23 -10.24 -17.60
C GLY A 156 -1.79 -10.76 -16.27
N VAL A 157 -1.27 -11.90 -15.83
CA VAL A 157 -1.69 -12.57 -14.57
C VAL A 157 -1.46 -11.64 -13.38
N LEU A 158 -2.41 -11.61 -12.45
CA LEU A 158 -2.30 -10.89 -11.18
C LEU A 158 -1.21 -11.52 -10.32
N LEU A 159 -0.22 -10.72 -9.92
CA LEU A 159 0.91 -11.13 -9.07
C LEU A 159 0.70 -10.72 -7.61
N ALA A 160 0.09 -9.56 -7.38
CA ALA A 160 -0.20 -9.05 -6.04
C ALA A 160 -1.35 -8.03 -6.07
N LYS A 161 -2.01 -7.84 -4.93
CA LYS A 161 -3.00 -6.79 -4.70
C LYS A 161 -2.86 -6.25 -3.28
N ALA A 162 -3.29 -5.01 -3.05
CA ALA A 162 -3.33 -4.40 -1.73
C ALA A 162 -4.28 -3.20 -1.74
N ILE A 163 -4.89 -2.91 -0.60
CA ILE A 163 -5.73 -1.72 -0.44
C ILE A 163 -4.83 -0.52 -0.13
N LEU A 164 -4.99 0.56 -0.88
CA LEU A 164 -4.39 1.84 -0.55
C LEU A 164 -5.14 2.45 0.65
N ASN A 165 -4.51 2.34 1.82
CA ASN A 165 -5.03 2.89 3.06
C ASN A 165 -3.91 3.67 3.80
N PRO A 166 -3.65 4.92 3.40
CA PRO A 166 -2.60 5.72 4.02
C PRO A 166 -2.89 5.94 5.50
N THR A 167 -1.90 5.63 6.33
CA THR A 167 -1.95 5.84 7.78
C THR A 167 -0.68 6.54 8.24
N TYR A 168 -0.78 7.32 9.30
CA TYR A 168 0.36 7.93 9.96
C TYR A 168 0.38 7.56 11.45
N LYS A 169 1.56 7.65 12.07
CA LYS A 169 1.70 7.49 13.52
C LYS A 169 1.53 8.84 14.19
N ASP A 170 0.67 8.88 15.19
CA ASP A 170 0.42 10.07 16.01
C ASP A 170 0.56 9.74 17.50
N TYR A 171 0.96 10.71 18.32
CA TYR A 171 1.06 10.54 19.77
C TYR A 171 -0.22 11.05 20.43
N LEU A 172 -1.13 10.12 20.71
CA LEU A 172 -2.46 10.41 21.24
C LEU A 172 -2.60 9.82 22.64
N SER A 173 -2.98 10.64 23.60
CA SER A 173 -3.28 10.22 24.98
C SER A 173 -2.15 9.39 25.63
N GLY A 174 -0.89 9.78 25.41
CA GLY A 174 0.26 9.14 26.06
C GLY A 174 0.83 7.91 25.33
N ARG A 175 0.38 7.60 24.11
CA ARG A 175 0.89 6.49 23.31
C ARG A 175 0.91 6.81 21.82
N PHE A 176 1.79 6.14 21.08
CA PHE A 176 1.75 6.19 19.62
C PHE A 176 0.62 5.30 19.09
N ALA A 177 -0.24 5.84 18.22
CA ALA A 177 -1.32 5.14 17.55
C ALA A 177 -1.23 5.32 16.03
N SER A 178 -1.69 4.33 15.27
CA SER A 178 -1.91 4.51 13.82
C SER A 178 -3.23 5.24 13.61
N VAL A 179 -3.20 6.31 12.83
CA VAL A 179 -4.36 7.13 12.48
C VAL A 179 -4.61 7.03 10.98
N PHE A 180 -5.87 6.81 10.59
CA PHE A 180 -6.27 6.77 9.20
C PHE A 180 -6.27 8.17 8.59
N GLN A 181 -5.75 8.28 7.38
CA GLN A 181 -5.78 9.51 6.63
C GLN A 181 -7.03 9.55 5.74
N THR A 182 -8.08 10.24 6.20
CA THR A 182 -9.34 10.35 5.46
C THR A 182 -9.15 11.07 4.11
N HIS A 183 -8.23 12.03 4.03
CA HIS A 183 -7.89 12.77 2.82
C HIS A 183 -6.41 12.67 2.53
N PHE A 184 -6.07 12.09 1.38
CA PHE A 184 -4.71 11.75 0.98
C PHE A 184 -4.38 12.18 -0.46
N GLY A 185 -5.14 13.14 -1.00
CA GLY A 185 -4.81 13.81 -2.26
C GLY A 185 -3.72 14.87 -2.10
N GLN A 186 -3.16 15.30 -3.22
CA GLN A 186 -2.06 16.27 -3.30
C GLN A 186 -0.82 15.84 -2.49
N ALA A 187 -0.59 14.52 -2.41
CA ALA A 187 0.45 13.92 -1.59
C ALA A 187 1.00 12.65 -2.24
N GLU A 188 2.23 12.30 -1.87
CA GLU A 188 2.82 10.98 -2.13
C GLU A 188 2.23 9.97 -1.16
N ASN A 189 1.64 8.90 -1.69
CA ASN A 189 1.07 7.83 -0.88
C ASN A 189 1.88 6.56 -1.07
N TYR A 190 2.52 6.10 -0.01
CA TYR A 190 3.29 4.86 -0.04
C TYR A 190 2.43 3.66 0.36
N LEU A 191 2.29 2.72 -0.57
CA LEU A 191 1.75 1.40 -0.33
C LEU A 191 2.90 0.42 -0.22
N ARG A 192 3.00 -0.25 0.93
CA ARG A 192 4.02 -1.27 1.19
C ARG A 192 3.42 -2.66 1.04
N PHE A 193 4.11 -3.57 0.34
CA PHE A 193 3.79 -4.98 0.39
C PHE A 193 4.50 -5.65 1.58
N ASN A 194 3.85 -6.64 2.20
CA ASN A 194 4.43 -7.37 3.33
C ASN A 194 5.68 -8.16 2.92
N LYS A 195 5.71 -8.65 1.68
CA LYS A 195 6.86 -9.29 1.05
C LYS A 195 7.11 -8.65 -0.31
N PRO A 196 8.37 -8.52 -0.76
CA PRO A 196 8.63 -8.05 -2.11
C PRO A 196 8.05 -9.00 -3.16
N ILE A 197 7.57 -8.46 -4.28
CA ILE A 197 6.86 -9.22 -5.32
C ILE A 197 7.76 -9.34 -6.55
N SER A 198 8.15 -10.55 -6.98
CA SER A 198 8.90 -10.73 -8.24
C SER A 198 8.02 -10.41 -9.44
N VAL A 199 8.55 -9.58 -10.34
CA VAL A 199 7.82 -9.07 -11.51
C VAL A 199 8.60 -9.25 -12.82
N GLY A 200 9.80 -9.82 -12.77
CA GLY A 200 10.65 -9.95 -13.94
C GLY A 200 11.10 -8.59 -14.49
N THR A 201 11.21 -8.49 -15.82
CA THR A 201 11.67 -7.28 -16.52
C THR A 201 10.56 -6.42 -17.09
N ASP A 202 9.32 -6.91 -17.12
CA ASP A 202 8.17 -6.21 -17.69
C ASP A 202 6.94 -6.52 -16.83
N PHE A 203 6.19 -5.48 -16.46
CA PHE A 203 5.08 -5.59 -15.52
C PHE A 203 4.18 -4.37 -15.57
N PHE A 204 3.03 -4.49 -14.92
CA PHE A 204 2.07 -3.39 -14.80
C PHE A 204 1.69 -3.16 -13.34
N VAL A 205 1.54 -1.89 -12.97
CA VAL A 205 0.89 -1.50 -11.72
C VAL A 205 -0.46 -0.92 -12.06
N THR A 206 -1.52 -1.43 -11.45
CA THR A 206 -2.89 -1.02 -11.72
C THR A 206 -3.56 -0.51 -10.45
N TYR A 207 -4.54 0.37 -10.59
CA TYR A 207 -5.45 0.69 -9.49
C TYR A 207 -6.90 0.58 -9.96
N GLN A 208 -7.75 0.19 -9.02
CA GLN A 208 -9.17 0.07 -9.18
C GLN A 208 -9.88 1.13 -8.35
N VAL A 209 -10.79 1.85 -9.00
CA VAL A 209 -11.73 2.79 -8.38
C VAL A 209 -13.14 2.23 -8.46
N ASP A 210 -13.95 2.49 -7.43
CA ASP A 210 -15.38 2.15 -7.46
C ASP A 210 -16.13 3.24 -8.22
N ASN A 211 -16.58 2.95 -9.44
CA ASN A 211 -17.24 3.94 -10.28
C ASN A 211 -18.74 3.61 -10.39
N ASN A 212 -19.55 4.17 -9.48
CA ASN A 212 -21.01 4.13 -9.62
C ASN A 212 -21.47 5.30 -10.48
N LEU A 213 -22.02 4.99 -11.67
CA LEU A 213 -22.48 5.96 -12.68
C LEU A 213 -23.53 6.95 -12.16
N GLU A 214 -24.22 6.63 -11.05
CA GLU A 214 -25.28 7.46 -10.47
C GLU A 214 -24.77 8.75 -9.81
N SER A 215 -23.48 8.80 -9.41
CA SER A 215 -22.83 10.02 -8.94
C SER A 215 -21.33 9.94 -9.23
N VAL A 216 -20.85 10.76 -10.18
CA VAL A 216 -19.40 10.97 -10.39
C VAL A 216 -18.83 11.64 -9.14
N ASN A 217 -18.47 10.83 -8.16
CA ASN A 217 -17.76 11.25 -6.98
C ASN A 217 -16.29 11.13 -7.34
N ASP A 218 -15.64 12.24 -7.69
CA ASP A 218 -14.19 12.32 -7.93
C ASP A 218 -13.41 12.00 -6.63
N SER A 219 -13.47 10.78 -6.09
CA SER A 219 -12.88 10.42 -4.79
C SER A 219 -11.45 9.92 -4.90
N PHE A 220 -11.05 9.44 -6.08
CA PHE A 220 -9.66 9.07 -6.35
C PHE A 220 -9.26 9.28 -7.81
N PHE A 221 -8.09 9.90 -8.01
CA PHE A 221 -7.34 9.90 -9.27
C PHE A 221 -5.90 10.34 -9.03
N VAL A 222 -4.99 9.87 -9.87
CA VAL A 222 -3.56 10.22 -9.82
C VAL A 222 -3.23 11.39 -10.75
N TYR A 223 -2.12 12.06 -10.47
CA TYR A 223 -1.52 12.96 -11.45
C TYR A 223 -1.03 12.19 -12.68
N THR A 224 -0.95 12.89 -13.80
CA THR A 224 -0.56 12.36 -15.11
C THR A 224 0.45 13.26 -15.79
N ALA A 225 1.30 12.67 -16.63
CA ALA A 225 2.13 13.43 -17.56
C ALA A 225 1.27 14.02 -18.69
N ILE A 226 1.35 15.34 -18.88
CA ILE A 226 0.74 16.04 -20.01
C ILE A 226 1.76 16.03 -21.15
N ARG A 227 1.48 15.24 -22.18
CA ARG A 227 2.36 15.08 -23.34
C ARG A 227 1.66 15.46 -24.64
N PRO A 228 2.41 15.89 -25.67
CA PRO A 228 1.86 16.05 -27.01
C PRO A 228 1.45 14.71 -27.61
N SER A 229 0.59 14.75 -28.62
CA SER A 229 0.21 13.56 -29.38
C SER A 229 1.43 12.89 -30.02
N GLY A 230 1.47 11.56 -30.03
CA GLY A 230 2.58 10.77 -30.57
C GLY A 230 3.81 10.63 -29.68
N ALA A 231 3.84 11.26 -28.50
CA ALA A 231 4.86 10.99 -27.49
C ALA A 231 4.80 9.53 -26.99
N ALA A 232 5.84 9.08 -26.29
CA ALA A 232 5.81 7.78 -25.61
C ALA A 232 4.65 7.71 -24.60
N HIS A 233 3.95 6.58 -24.57
CA HIS A 233 2.85 6.32 -23.63
C HIS A 233 3.14 5.05 -22.83
N SER A 234 2.58 4.98 -21.64
CA SER A 234 2.68 3.83 -20.73
C SER A 234 1.41 3.59 -19.93
N ALA A 235 0.40 4.47 -20.09
CA ALA A 235 -0.87 4.38 -19.40
C ALA A 235 -1.93 3.61 -20.19
N TRP A 236 -2.72 2.83 -19.45
CA TRP A 236 -3.73 1.89 -19.95
C TRP A 236 -5.01 2.01 -19.12
N TYR A 237 -6.12 1.56 -19.70
CA TYR A 237 -7.42 1.50 -19.03
C TYR A 237 -8.14 0.20 -19.40
N LEU A 238 -9.01 -0.29 -18.50
CA LEU A 238 -9.79 -1.50 -18.75
C LEU A 238 -11.11 -1.13 -19.43
N SER A 239 -11.29 -1.59 -20.66
CA SER A 239 -12.50 -1.40 -21.47
C SER A 239 -13.12 -2.74 -21.84
N HIS A 240 -14.40 -2.97 -21.53
CA HIS A 240 -15.11 -4.21 -21.86
C HIS A 240 -14.31 -5.51 -21.54
N GLN A 241 -13.71 -5.57 -20.33
CA GLN A 241 -12.86 -6.67 -19.84
C GLN A 241 -11.53 -6.88 -20.57
N SER A 242 -11.15 -5.97 -21.47
CA SER A 242 -9.86 -5.98 -22.16
C SER A 242 -9.07 -4.71 -21.86
N TRP A 243 -7.78 -4.86 -21.62
CA TRP A 243 -6.90 -3.72 -21.43
C TRP A 243 -6.59 -3.05 -22.76
N GLN A 244 -6.73 -1.73 -22.80
CA GLN A 244 -6.40 -0.90 -23.96
C GLN A 244 -5.49 0.25 -23.53
N PRO A 245 -4.56 0.69 -24.38
CA PRO A 245 -3.73 1.85 -24.08
C PRO A 245 -4.60 3.12 -24.13
N LEU A 246 -4.27 4.14 -23.32
CA LEU A 246 -5.02 5.41 -23.33
C LEU A 246 -4.91 6.17 -24.66
N THR A 247 -3.94 5.83 -25.51
CA THR A 247 -3.84 6.31 -26.89
C THR A 247 -4.98 5.82 -27.78
N GLU A 248 -5.73 4.81 -27.34
CA GLU A 248 -6.90 4.26 -28.04
C GLU A 248 -8.22 4.58 -27.30
N HIS A 249 -8.20 5.48 -26.31
CA HIS A 249 -9.40 5.82 -25.56
C HIS A 249 -10.47 6.49 -26.46
N PRO A 250 -11.71 5.96 -26.54
CA PRO A 250 -12.67 6.32 -27.58
C PRO A 250 -13.09 7.79 -27.59
N ASN A 251 -13.18 8.41 -26.43
CA ASN A 251 -13.59 9.81 -26.30
C ASN A 251 -12.41 10.79 -26.27
N GLN A 252 -11.21 10.31 -25.91
CA GLN A 252 -10.06 11.19 -25.65
C GLN A 252 -8.74 10.41 -25.74
N PRO A 253 -8.30 10.05 -26.97
CA PRO A 253 -7.00 9.45 -27.20
C PRO A 253 -5.90 10.35 -26.67
N VAL A 254 -5.04 9.84 -25.79
CA VAL A 254 -3.95 10.62 -25.20
C VAL A 254 -2.71 9.78 -24.96
N SER A 255 -1.56 10.35 -25.28
CA SER A 255 -0.27 9.80 -24.85
C SER A 255 0.06 10.37 -23.47
N THR A 256 0.22 9.49 -22.47
CA THR A 256 0.45 9.90 -21.08
C THR A 256 1.12 8.76 -20.27
N ALA A 257 1.55 9.11 -19.08
CA ALA A 257 2.00 8.21 -18.02
C ALA A 257 1.26 8.58 -16.73
N LEU A 258 0.81 7.58 -15.99
CA LEU A 258 0.25 7.75 -14.65
C LEU A 258 1.40 7.96 -13.68
N TRP A 259 1.28 8.94 -12.77
CA TRP A 259 2.32 9.18 -11.77
C TRP A 259 2.21 8.19 -10.62
N ILE A 260 2.73 7.00 -10.90
CA ILE A 260 2.88 5.86 -10.01
C ILE A 260 4.36 5.49 -10.05
N GLU A 261 4.94 5.10 -8.93
CA GLU A 261 6.36 4.79 -8.84
C GLU A 261 6.60 3.53 -8.02
N PRO A 262 6.77 2.36 -8.66
CA PRO A 262 7.18 1.16 -7.96
C PRO A 262 8.61 1.31 -7.43
N LEU A 263 8.80 0.84 -6.21
CA LEU A 263 10.09 0.75 -5.53
C LEU A 263 10.71 -0.62 -5.82
N LEU A 264 11.64 -0.66 -6.76
CA LEU A 264 12.26 -1.89 -7.27
C LEU A 264 13.52 -2.27 -6.51
N MET A 265 13.70 -3.57 -6.28
CA MET A 265 14.92 -4.19 -5.77
C MET A 265 15.39 -5.27 -6.74
N ALA A 266 16.65 -5.71 -6.61
CA ALA A 266 17.13 -6.85 -7.38
C ALA A 266 16.32 -8.09 -7.01
N ASP A 267 15.99 -8.90 -8.01
CA ASP A 267 15.32 -10.17 -7.76
C ASP A 267 16.30 -11.17 -7.13
N THR A 268 15.96 -11.58 -5.91
CA THR A 268 16.76 -12.49 -5.09
C THR A 268 16.08 -13.85 -4.95
N ILE A 269 14.94 -14.07 -5.61
CA ILE A 269 14.28 -15.36 -5.67
C ILE A 269 15.05 -16.24 -6.67
N THR A 270 15.96 -17.07 -6.18
CA THR A 270 16.86 -17.91 -7.00
C THR A 270 16.23 -19.19 -7.59
N GLN A 271 14.91 -19.36 -7.58
CA GLN A 271 14.22 -20.43 -8.34
C GLN A 271 12.84 -19.97 -8.80
N PRO A 272 12.39 -20.27 -10.04
CA PRO A 272 10.98 -20.24 -10.39
C PRO A 272 10.32 -21.47 -9.73
N GLY A 273 10.07 -21.35 -8.44
CA GLY A 273 9.51 -22.40 -7.59
C GLY A 273 8.69 -21.72 -6.51
N ASP A 274 7.55 -21.19 -6.90
CA ASP A 274 6.27 -21.59 -6.34
C ASP A 274 5.18 -20.68 -6.90
N THR A 275 4.18 -21.32 -7.52
CA THR A 275 2.83 -20.79 -7.71
C THR A 275 2.45 -19.89 -6.54
N LEU A 276 1.89 -18.72 -6.85
CA LEU A 276 1.19 -17.81 -5.94
C LEU A 276 0.67 -18.58 -4.71
N THR A 277 1.41 -18.54 -3.61
CA THR A 277 0.78 -18.74 -2.30
C THR A 277 0.05 -17.43 -2.02
N GLU A 278 -1.20 -17.34 -2.52
CA GLU A 278 -2.21 -16.53 -1.83
C GLU A 278 -2.09 -16.86 -0.33
N PRO A 279 -2.02 -15.87 0.56
CA PRO A 279 -2.84 -14.66 0.46
C PRO A 279 -2.18 -13.37 0.98
N ASP A 280 -2.88 -12.27 0.68
CA ASP A 280 -3.12 -11.21 1.63
C ASP A 280 -3.45 -11.78 3.02
N THR A 281 -2.47 -11.89 3.91
CA THR A 281 -2.78 -12.05 5.33
C THR A 281 -3.31 -10.71 5.83
N ILE A 282 -4.63 -10.56 5.82
CA ILE A 282 -5.31 -9.64 6.73
C ILE A 282 -4.89 -10.09 8.13
N GLU A 283 -4.08 -9.30 8.84
CA GLU A 283 -3.85 -9.53 10.27
C GLU A 283 -5.19 -9.30 10.98
N VAL A 284 -5.87 -10.39 11.29
CA VAL A 284 -7.12 -10.39 12.05
C VAL A 284 -6.84 -10.86 13.47
N SER A 285 -7.39 -10.18 14.48
CA SER A 285 -7.26 -10.59 15.90
C SER A 285 -8.19 -11.75 16.28
N SER A 286 -9.07 -12.16 15.38
CA SER A 286 -9.95 -13.33 15.47
C SER A 286 -10.31 -13.79 14.06
N PRO A 287 -10.69 -15.06 13.83
CA PRO A 287 -11.04 -15.51 12.48
C PRO A 287 -12.13 -14.64 11.84
N VAL A 288 -11.99 -14.32 10.56
CA VAL A 288 -12.96 -13.50 9.80
C VAL A 288 -13.38 -14.24 8.55
N ILE A 289 -14.68 -14.20 8.24
CA ILE A 289 -15.20 -14.75 6.99
C ILE A 289 -15.72 -13.63 6.08
N VAL A 290 -15.31 -13.66 4.81
CA VAL A 290 -15.74 -12.74 3.77
C VAL A 290 -16.44 -13.53 2.67
N TYR A 291 -17.71 -13.23 2.43
CA TYR A 291 -18.46 -13.85 1.34
C TYR A 291 -18.26 -13.08 0.02
N ALA A 292 -17.62 -13.72 -0.95
CA ALA A 292 -17.44 -13.20 -2.30
C ALA A 292 -18.65 -13.59 -3.16
N ARG A 293 -19.66 -12.72 -3.15
CA ARG A 293 -20.96 -12.96 -3.81
C ARG A 293 -20.84 -13.30 -5.30
N GLN A 294 -19.96 -12.61 -6.04
CA GLN A 294 -19.79 -12.82 -7.48
C GLN A 294 -19.19 -14.19 -7.81
N GLU A 295 -18.47 -14.80 -6.87
CA GLU A 295 -17.79 -16.08 -7.05
C GLU A 295 -18.51 -17.25 -6.37
N GLN A 296 -19.56 -16.96 -5.57
CA GLN A 296 -20.25 -17.93 -4.70
C GLN A 296 -19.31 -18.71 -3.76
N LYS A 297 -18.27 -18.02 -3.28
CA LYS A 297 -17.28 -18.57 -2.33
C LYS A 297 -17.21 -17.71 -1.09
N ALA A 298 -16.73 -18.27 0.00
CA ALA A 298 -16.29 -17.49 1.14
C ALA A 298 -14.82 -17.70 1.43
N TYR A 299 -14.16 -16.64 1.87
CA TYR A 299 -12.77 -16.64 2.28
C TYR A 299 -12.73 -16.54 3.80
N LEU A 300 -12.09 -17.50 4.44
CA LEU A 300 -11.88 -17.55 5.88
C LEU A 300 -10.43 -17.17 6.17
N TYR A 301 -10.24 -16.07 6.89
CA TYR A 301 -8.95 -15.54 7.30
C TYR A 301 -8.70 -15.89 8.76
N PHE A 302 -7.50 -16.36 9.06
CA PHE A 302 -7.09 -16.77 10.39
C PHE A 302 -6.10 -15.77 11.01
N PRO A 303 -6.16 -15.56 12.34
CA PRO A 303 -5.10 -14.86 13.06
C PRO A 303 -3.76 -15.59 12.93
N VAL A 304 -2.66 -14.85 13.07
CA VAL A 304 -1.30 -15.38 12.93
C VAL A 304 -0.96 -16.50 13.91
N GLU A 305 -1.65 -16.57 15.06
CA GLU A 305 -1.47 -17.61 16.07
C GLU A 305 -2.17 -18.94 15.76
N TRP A 306 -3.06 -18.99 14.76
CA TRP A 306 -3.70 -20.22 14.29
C TRP A 306 -2.80 -20.85 13.22
N THR A 307 -1.98 -21.82 13.64
CA THR A 307 -0.98 -22.46 12.76
C THR A 307 -1.28 -23.93 12.46
N ASN A 308 -2.24 -24.54 13.17
CA ASN A 308 -2.63 -25.93 12.97
C ASN A 308 -3.80 -26.02 11.98
N THR A 309 -3.92 -27.17 11.31
CA THR A 309 -5.12 -27.51 10.51
C THR A 309 -6.38 -27.36 11.36
N CYS A 310 -7.35 -26.63 10.82
CA CYS A 310 -8.58 -26.26 11.50
C CYS A 310 -9.76 -27.10 10.97
N SER A 311 -10.60 -27.58 11.88
CA SER A 311 -11.90 -28.17 11.56
C SER A 311 -12.97 -27.08 11.49
N ILE A 312 -13.63 -26.99 10.33
CA ILE A 312 -14.69 -26.03 10.03
C ILE A 312 -16.02 -26.76 9.91
N GLU A 313 -17.00 -26.37 10.73
CA GLU A 313 -18.36 -26.90 10.69
C GLU A 313 -19.35 -25.77 10.44
N VAL A 314 -20.20 -25.91 9.42
CA VAL A 314 -21.23 -24.92 9.07
C VAL A 314 -22.60 -25.49 9.43
N TYR A 315 -23.38 -24.73 10.20
CA TYR A 315 -24.71 -25.10 10.69
C TYR A 315 -25.76 -24.15 10.14
N ASN A 316 -26.92 -24.69 9.74
CA ASN A 316 -28.09 -23.88 9.43
C ASN A 316 -28.79 -23.42 10.73
N LEU A 317 -29.81 -22.56 10.62
CA LEU A 317 -30.56 -22.07 11.79
C LEU A 317 -31.35 -23.14 12.56
N ALA A 318 -31.58 -24.31 11.95
CA ALA A 318 -32.18 -25.46 12.62
C ALA A 318 -31.13 -26.28 13.42
N GLY A 319 -29.86 -25.84 13.45
CA GLY A 319 -28.77 -26.53 14.13
C GLY A 319 -28.25 -27.75 13.38
N GLN A 320 -28.65 -27.96 12.12
CA GLN A 320 -28.17 -29.07 11.31
C GLN A 320 -26.85 -28.71 10.63
N ARG A 321 -25.86 -29.60 10.76
CA ARG A 321 -24.56 -29.43 10.10
C ARG A 321 -24.71 -29.62 8.59
N SER A 322 -24.50 -28.53 7.86
CA SER A 322 -24.63 -28.44 6.40
C SER A 322 -23.30 -28.67 5.68
N LEU A 323 -22.17 -28.40 6.33
CA LEU A 323 -20.83 -28.60 5.78
C LEU A 323 -19.83 -28.93 6.90
N HIS A 324 -18.86 -29.80 6.60
CA HIS A 324 -17.70 -30.06 7.45
C HIS A 324 -16.47 -30.24 6.57
N LEU A 325 -15.38 -29.56 6.90
CA LEU A 325 -14.11 -29.67 6.20
C LEU A 325 -12.91 -29.36 7.11
N LEU A 326 -11.74 -29.81 6.69
CA LEU A 326 -10.46 -29.42 7.26
C LEU A 326 -9.80 -28.38 6.35
N VAL A 327 -9.21 -27.36 6.96
CA VAL A 327 -8.53 -26.28 6.24
C VAL A 327 -7.25 -25.88 6.93
N ASP A 328 -6.27 -25.43 6.16
CA ASP A 328 -5.03 -24.91 6.69
C ASP A 328 -5.04 -23.36 6.71
N PRO A 329 -4.58 -22.73 7.81
CA PRO A 329 -4.29 -21.30 7.87
C PRO A 329 -3.20 -20.88 6.86
N PRO A 330 -3.06 -19.58 6.53
CA PRO A 330 -3.73 -18.43 7.14
C PRO A 330 -5.03 -18.01 6.43
N VAL A 331 -5.32 -18.58 5.25
CA VAL A 331 -6.58 -18.35 4.54
C VAL A 331 -7.09 -19.65 3.95
N ALA A 332 -8.39 -19.86 4.07
CA ALA A 332 -9.08 -20.98 3.45
C ALA A 332 -10.23 -20.50 2.57
N THR A 333 -10.38 -21.12 1.40
CA THR A 333 -11.53 -20.90 0.53
C THR A 333 -12.60 -21.95 0.80
N LEU A 334 -13.79 -21.49 1.21
CA LEU A 334 -14.98 -22.30 1.38
C LEU A 334 -15.82 -22.25 0.10
N MET A 335 -15.97 -23.39 -0.55
CA MET A 335 -16.90 -23.56 -1.67
C MET A 335 -18.32 -23.72 -1.12
N LEU A 336 -19.17 -22.71 -1.30
CA LEU A 336 -20.49 -22.65 -0.68
C LEU A 336 -21.64 -23.03 -1.63
N GLY A 337 -21.33 -23.49 -2.85
CA GLY A 337 -22.31 -23.68 -3.92
C GLY A 337 -23.47 -24.66 -3.62
N THR A 338 -23.37 -25.46 -2.56
CA THR A 338 -24.45 -26.35 -2.08
C THR A 338 -25.35 -25.73 -1.02
N LEU A 339 -24.97 -24.59 -0.44
CA LEU A 339 -25.74 -23.90 0.59
C LEU A 339 -26.77 -22.96 -0.06
N LYS A 340 -28.01 -23.04 0.42
CA LYS A 340 -29.08 -22.12 0.00
C LYS A 340 -28.90 -20.75 0.66
N GLN A 341 -29.56 -19.74 0.10
CA GLN A 341 -29.75 -18.45 0.77
C GLN A 341 -30.18 -18.63 2.23
N GLY A 342 -29.55 -17.90 3.15
CA GLY A 342 -29.86 -17.96 4.57
C GLY A 342 -28.71 -17.52 5.46
N LEU A 343 -28.97 -17.56 6.77
CA LEU A 343 -27.97 -17.32 7.81
C LEU A 343 -27.41 -18.65 8.31
N TYR A 344 -26.09 -18.73 8.44
CA TYR A 344 -25.37 -19.90 8.91
C TYR A 344 -24.45 -19.55 10.08
N LEU A 345 -24.28 -20.50 11.00
CA LEU A 345 -23.28 -20.45 12.07
C LEU A 345 -22.08 -21.30 11.68
N ILE A 346 -20.88 -20.75 11.84
CA ILE A 346 -19.64 -21.46 11.51
C ILE A 346 -18.87 -21.65 12.80
N ARG A 347 -18.51 -22.90 13.10
CA ARG A 347 -17.64 -23.28 14.21
C ARG A 347 -16.26 -23.64 13.65
N ILE A 348 -15.23 -23.08 14.25
CA ILE A 348 -13.83 -23.23 13.86
C ILE A 348 -13.06 -23.76 15.05
N SER A 349 -12.30 -24.84 14.87
CA SER A 349 -11.51 -25.45 15.94
C SER A 349 -10.17 -25.95 15.44
N ASP A 350 -9.07 -25.58 16.10
CA ASP A 350 -7.73 -26.14 15.86
C ASP A 350 -7.33 -27.22 16.88
N GLY A 351 -8.26 -27.56 17.79
CA GLY A 351 -8.06 -28.50 18.91
C GLY A 351 -7.73 -27.80 20.24
N SER A 352 -7.05 -26.64 20.18
CA SER A 352 -6.70 -25.81 21.34
C SER A 352 -7.54 -24.53 21.43
N ARG A 353 -8.02 -24.03 20.29
CA ARG A 353 -8.79 -22.80 20.13
C ARG A 353 -10.13 -23.09 19.50
N LEU A 354 -11.11 -22.25 19.83
CA LEU A 354 -12.47 -22.34 19.32
C LEU A 354 -12.98 -20.94 18.95
N ALA A 355 -13.58 -20.81 17.77
CA ALA A 355 -14.21 -19.57 17.32
C ALA A 355 -15.56 -19.84 16.63
N PHE A 356 -16.43 -18.83 16.66
CA PHE A 356 -17.74 -18.87 16.02
C PHE A 356 -17.97 -17.64 15.14
N LEU A 357 -18.41 -17.87 13.90
CA LEU A 357 -18.74 -16.82 12.95
C LEU A 357 -20.19 -16.94 12.46
N LYS A 358 -20.70 -15.85 11.90
CA LYS A 358 -21.99 -15.80 11.22
C LYS A 358 -21.74 -15.53 9.74
N LEU A 359 -22.39 -16.30 8.87
CA LEU A 359 -22.33 -16.13 7.43
C LEU A 359 -23.75 -15.91 6.89
N LEU A 360 -23.98 -14.78 6.23
CA LEU A 360 -25.22 -14.50 5.53
C LEU A 360 -25.01 -14.72 4.02
N ILE A 361 -25.75 -15.64 3.44
CA ILE A 361 -25.87 -15.81 1.99
C ILE A 361 -27.14 -15.06 1.58
N PRO A 362 -27.06 -13.89 0.92
CA PRO A 362 -28.22 -13.08 0.53
C PRO A 362 -28.96 -13.69 -0.67
N SER A 363 -30.22 -13.28 -0.90
CA SER A 363 -30.95 -13.61 -2.13
C SER A 363 -30.23 -13.06 -3.35
N ASN A 364 -30.29 -13.79 -4.46
CA ASN A 364 -30.11 -13.15 -5.76
C ASN A 364 -31.38 -12.34 -6.08
N PRO A 365 -31.26 -11.07 -6.52
CA PRO A 365 -32.38 -10.37 -7.12
C PRO A 365 -32.87 -11.06 -8.38
#